data_AF-A0A1I3NB82-F1
#
_entry.id   AF-A0A1I3NB82-F1
#
_cell.length_a   1.000
_cell.length_b   1.000
_cell.length_c   1.000
_cell.angle_alpha   90.00
_cell.angle_beta   90.00
_cell.angle_gamma   90.00
#
_symmetry.space_group_name_H-M   'P 1'
#
loop_
_entity.id
_entity.type
_entity.pdbx_description
1 polymer ?
#
loop_
_entity_poly.entity_id
_entity_poly.type
_entity_poly.pdbx_seq_one_letter_code
_entity_poly.pdbx_strand_id
1 'polypeptide(L)'
;MRKRSVALAAVATCILLTPPALTPKAQAFGTIRSLGQNAEHERITRSGLASFGFGASSLDQLAGKNGAWGAVGAPDNPARGLMSSKAAHCDGGDFFAPGAYPQSAATAQSILTSCRTYIYNNINAAVTDAAGLVKPNLQLDSTSIFGGCTFNGVKGRAKCNVFEDMGMAFHAAQDFYSHSNWIDTPRATPSIANPQGLNNTAPAPWLSPAGGAFPAGLISGCYDGFPESLYCGGRIKHAVLNKDTTGTERGLPAYNRAMDVAAQDTRAKWAYLESRLVAVYGAPRGAKMICVLKRDNPGSC
;
A
#
# COMPACT_ATOMS: atom_id res chain seq x y z
N MET A 1 -78.96 28.43 -16.33
CA MET A 1 -78.75 27.17 -15.58
C MET A 1 -77.26 26.83 -15.57
N ARG A 2 -76.76 26.35 -14.43
CA ARG A 2 -75.35 26.17 -14.07
C ARG A 2 -74.77 24.86 -14.65
N LYS A 3 -73.53 24.96 -15.15
CA LYS A 3 -72.36 24.05 -15.12
C LYS A 3 -72.58 22.53 -15.17
N ARG A 4 -71.76 21.85 -15.99
CA ARG A 4 -70.84 20.78 -15.57
C ARG A 4 -69.82 20.47 -16.68
N SER A 5 -68.63 21.05 -16.56
CA SER A 5 -67.43 20.60 -17.28
C SER A 5 -66.81 19.46 -16.48
N VAL A 6 -66.60 18.31 -17.12
CA VAL A 6 -65.91 17.15 -16.54
C VAL A 6 -64.41 17.40 -16.71
N ALA A 7 -63.70 17.57 -15.60
CA ALA A 7 -62.24 17.59 -15.57
C ALA A 7 -61.72 16.17 -15.31
N LEU A 8 -60.98 15.60 -16.26
CA LEU A 8 -60.16 14.40 -16.00
C LEU A 8 -58.95 14.81 -15.15
N ALA A 9 -58.83 14.23 -13.96
CA ALA A 9 -57.62 14.32 -13.17
C ALA A 9 -56.62 13.27 -13.66
N ALA A 10 -55.54 13.70 -14.31
CA ALA A 10 -54.38 12.86 -14.58
C ALA A 10 -53.54 12.76 -13.30
N VAL A 11 -53.52 11.57 -12.69
CA VAL A 11 -52.60 11.26 -11.59
C VAL A 11 -51.22 11.01 -12.19
N ALA A 12 -50.35 12.00 -12.12
CA ALA A 12 -48.94 11.86 -12.46
C ALA A 12 -48.22 11.16 -11.30
N THR A 13 -47.98 9.86 -11.44
CA THR A 13 -47.15 9.08 -10.51
C THR A 13 -45.70 9.50 -10.69
N CYS A 14 -45.22 10.42 -9.84
CA CYS A 14 -43.79 10.75 -9.73
C CYS A 14 -43.05 9.54 -9.15
N ILE A 15 -42.49 8.71 -10.03
CA ILE A 15 -41.45 7.76 -9.65
C ILE A 15 -40.22 8.60 -9.30
N LEU A 16 -39.98 8.79 -8.00
CA LEU A 16 -38.71 9.31 -7.49
C LEU A 16 -37.64 8.28 -7.83
N LEU A 17 -36.97 8.49 -8.97
CA LEU A 17 -35.70 7.85 -9.29
C LEU A 17 -34.67 8.37 -8.28
N THR A 18 -34.52 7.68 -7.16
CA THR A 18 -33.36 7.86 -6.30
C THR A 18 -32.13 7.50 -7.14
N PRO A 19 -31.16 8.43 -7.31
CA PRO A 19 -29.91 8.07 -7.97
C PRO A 19 -29.30 6.90 -7.21
N PRO A 20 -28.82 5.84 -7.90
CA PRO A 20 -28.13 4.76 -7.23
C PRO A 20 -26.97 5.38 -6.45
N ALA A 21 -26.93 5.09 -5.14
CA ALA A 21 -25.79 5.48 -4.32
C ALA A 21 -24.53 4.92 -5.00
N LEU A 22 -23.67 5.83 -5.49
CA LEU A 22 -22.37 5.46 -6.02
C LEU A 22 -21.66 4.69 -4.91
N THR A 23 -21.51 3.39 -5.12
CA THR A 23 -20.78 2.53 -4.19
C THR A 23 -19.36 3.10 -4.11
N PRO A 24 -18.85 3.43 -2.91
CA PRO A 24 -17.48 3.92 -2.78
C PRO A 24 -16.54 2.95 -3.50
N LYS A 25 -15.71 3.48 -4.40
CA LYS A 25 -14.72 2.66 -5.09
C LYS A 25 -13.80 2.09 -4.02
N ALA A 26 -13.58 0.77 -4.03
CA ALA A 26 -12.46 0.19 -3.30
C ALA A 26 -11.18 0.77 -3.88
N GLN A 27 -10.35 1.40 -3.06
CA GLN A 27 -9.47 2.46 -3.53
C GLN A 27 -8.01 2.31 -3.15
N ALA A 28 -7.47 1.15 -2.79
CA ALA A 28 -6.14 1.05 -2.17
C ALA A 28 -5.93 1.97 -0.95
N PHE A 29 -4.91 1.74 -0.11
CA PHE A 29 -4.58 2.79 0.84
C PHE A 29 -4.28 4.05 0.02
N GLY A 30 -4.93 5.15 0.38
CA GLY A 30 -4.92 6.28 -0.51
C GLY A 30 -3.58 6.98 -0.53
N THR A 31 -3.15 7.40 -1.70
CA THR A 31 -2.03 8.33 -1.80
C THR A 31 -2.48 9.79 -1.74
N ILE A 32 -3.70 10.10 -2.16
CA ILE A 32 -4.19 11.49 -2.29
C ILE A 32 -5.35 11.77 -1.35
N ARG A 33 -5.55 13.04 -0.97
CA ARG A 33 -6.68 13.48 -0.14
C ARG A 33 -7.93 13.77 -0.98
N SER A 34 -8.38 12.81 -1.77
CA SER A 34 -9.55 12.98 -2.63
C SER A 34 -10.30 11.65 -2.83
N LEU A 35 -11.56 11.72 -3.24
CA LEU A 35 -12.41 10.56 -3.52
C LEU A 35 -12.68 9.62 -2.32
N GLY A 36 -12.42 10.05 -1.09
CA GLY A 36 -12.62 9.28 0.14
C GLY A 36 -11.32 8.82 0.79
N GLN A 37 -10.22 8.83 0.05
CA GLN A 37 -8.86 8.62 0.55
C GLN A 37 -8.34 9.81 1.38
N ASN A 38 -7.45 9.56 2.34
CA ASN A 38 -6.86 10.57 3.21
C ASN A 38 -5.34 10.42 3.34
N ALA A 39 -4.68 10.10 2.22
CA ALA A 39 -3.23 9.93 2.12
C ALA A 39 -2.71 8.91 3.15
N GLU A 40 -3.35 7.76 3.25
CA GLU A 40 -3.01 6.66 4.15
C GLU A 40 -1.54 6.24 4.00
N HIS A 41 -1.04 6.07 2.77
CA HIS A 41 0.37 5.74 2.54
C HIS A 41 1.33 6.79 3.12
N GLU A 42 1.02 8.08 2.94
CA GLU A 42 1.79 9.19 3.52
C GLU A 42 1.79 9.09 5.05
N ARG A 43 0.60 8.95 5.64
CA ARG A 43 0.40 8.92 7.10
C ARG A 43 1.09 7.72 7.75
N ILE A 44 0.97 6.54 7.15
CA ILE A 44 1.63 5.32 7.62
C ILE A 44 3.15 5.51 7.56
N THR A 45 3.66 6.04 6.45
CA THR A 45 5.11 6.24 6.26
C THR A 45 5.67 7.23 7.27
N ARG A 46 5.00 8.38 7.46
CA ARG A 46 5.40 9.37 8.47
C ARG A 46 5.35 8.79 9.89
N SER A 47 4.31 8.02 10.23
CA SER A 47 4.18 7.37 11.54
C SER A 47 5.26 6.31 11.78
N GLY A 48 5.52 5.45 10.78
CA GLY A 48 6.55 4.42 10.85
C GLY A 48 7.96 5.01 11.01
N LEU A 49 8.22 6.14 10.36
CA LEU A 49 9.53 6.78 10.31
C LEU A 49 9.77 7.87 11.35
N ALA A 50 8.78 8.22 12.18
CA ALA A 50 8.83 9.34 13.11
C ALA A 50 10.07 9.34 14.05
N SER A 51 10.52 8.16 14.46
CA SER A 51 11.66 8.00 15.39
C SER A 51 13.03 8.01 14.71
N PHE A 52 13.12 8.07 13.38
CA PHE A 52 14.41 7.99 12.66
C PHE A 52 15.08 9.34 12.41
N GLY A 53 14.46 10.46 12.79
CA GLY A 53 15.08 11.79 12.71
C GLY A 53 15.27 12.31 11.28
N PHE A 54 14.30 12.03 10.40
CA PHE A 54 14.31 12.59 9.04
C PHE A 54 14.13 14.11 9.04
N GLY A 55 14.84 14.77 8.13
CA GLY A 55 14.50 16.11 7.68
C GLY A 55 13.18 16.11 6.90
N ALA A 56 12.45 17.21 6.98
CA ALA A 56 11.12 17.33 6.41
C ALA A 56 11.13 17.11 4.89
N SER A 57 12.10 17.68 4.17
CA SER A 57 12.16 17.57 2.70
C SER A 57 12.47 16.16 2.24
N SER A 58 13.36 15.46 2.94
CA SER A 58 13.72 14.07 2.68
C SER A 58 12.54 13.14 2.97
N LEU A 59 11.83 13.36 4.08
CA LEU A 59 10.62 12.60 4.40
C LEU A 59 9.51 12.86 3.39
N ASP A 60 9.33 14.11 2.93
CA ASP A 60 8.35 14.45 1.89
C ASP A 60 8.61 13.71 0.57
N GLN A 61 9.88 13.51 0.19
CA GLN A 61 10.20 12.74 -1.02
C GLN A 61 9.77 11.28 -0.87
N LEU A 62 9.97 10.68 0.30
CA LEU A 62 9.63 9.28 0.53
C LEU A 62 8.14 9.06 0.78
N ALA A 63 7.56 9.80 1.73
CA ALA A 63 6.19 9.65 2.20
C ALA A 63 5.15 10.37 1.33
N GLY A 64 5.55 11.39 0.58
CA GLY A 64 4.61 12.30 -0.07
C GLY A 64 4.16 13.43 0.86
N LYS A 65 3.34 14.33 0.33
CA LYS A 65 2.71 15.44 1.04
C LYS A 65 1.50 15.94 0.26
N ASN A 66 0.78 16.93 0.79
CA ASN A 66 -0.28 17.61 0.03
C ASN A 66 0.19 18.02 -1.37
N GLY A 67 -0.45 17.45 -2.41
CA GLY A 67 -0.15 17.70 -3.81
C GLY A 67 1.00 16.87 -4.40
N ALA A 68 1.65 15.99 -3.64
CA ALA A 68 2.73 15.13 -4.12
C ALA A 68 2.63 13.70 -3.58
N TRP A 69 2.65 12.72 -4.49
CA TRP A 69 2.54 11.29 -4.18
C TRP A 69 3.69 10.78 -3.28
N GLY A 70 4.87 11.41 -3.37
CA GLY A 70 6.09 10.83 -2.84
C GLY A 70 6.45 9.52 -3.54
N ALA A 71 7.47 8.84 -3.03
CA ALA A 71 7.88 7.55 -3.55
C ALA A 71 6.88 6.45 -3.18
N VAL A 72 6.35 6.47 -1.94
CA VAL A 72 5.38 5.48 -1.46
C VAL A 72 4.08 5.50 -2.27
N GLY A 73 3.73 6.65 -2.84
CA GLY A 73 2.55 6.78 -3.68
C GLY A 73 2.78 6.49 -5.16
N ALA A 74 4.02 6.24 -5.58
CA ALA A 74 4.33 6.07 -7.00
C ALA A 74 3.56 4.91 -7.67
N PRO A 75 3.31 3.74 -7.03
CA PRO A 75 2.56 2.65 -7.66
C PRO A 75 1.13 3.01 -8.05
N ASP A 76 0.46 3.85 -7.26
CA ASP A 76 -0.91 4.32 -7.52
C ASP A 76 -1.00 5.37 -8.61
N ASN A 77 0.12 5.99 -8.99
CA ASN A 77 0.12 6.99 -10.04
C ASN A 77 -0.16 6.31 -11.40
N PRO A 78 -1.23 6.67 -12.12
CA PRO A 78 -1.55 6.05 -13.41
C PRO A 78 -0.40 6.14 -14.42
N ALA A 79 0.40 7.22 -14.38
CA ALA A 79 1.55 7.40 -15.25
C ALA A 79 2.70 6.42 -14.95
N ARG A 80 2.72 5.80 -13.76
CA ARG A 80 3.72 4.79 -13.39
C ARG A 80 3.43 3.43 -14.01
N GLY A 81 2.17 3.15 -14.36
CA GLY A 81 1.75 1.91 -15.00
C GLY A 81 1.73 0.69 -14.07
N LEU A 82 1.63 0.89 -12.75
CA LEU A 82 1.69 -0.20 -11.76
C LEU A 82 0.36 -0.52 -11.08
N MET A 83 -0.71 0.23 -11.34
CA MET A 83 -2.03 0.05 -10.72
C MET A 83 -2.63 -1.35 -10.87
N SER A 84 -2.21 -2.14 -11.87
CA SER A 84 -2.66 -3.53 -12.07
C SER A 84 -1.61 -4.57 -11.67
N SER A 85 -0.52 -4.13 -11.05
CA SER A 85 0.56 -5.00 -10.59
C SER A 85 0.20 -5.64 -9.26
N LYS A 86 -0.25 -6.90 -9.29
CA LYS A 86 -0.51 -7.69 -8.08
C LYS A 86 0.64 -7.70 -7.08
N ALA A 87 1.88 -7.70 -7.57
CA ALA A 87 3.05 -7.70 -6.70
C ALA A 87 3.28 -6.34 -6.02
N ALA A 88 2.89 -5.23 -6.68
CA ALA A 88 3.02 -3.90 -6.12
C ALA A 88 1.93 -3.59 -5.08
N HIS A 89 0.73 -4.19 -5.20
CA HIS A 89 -0.39 -4.00 -4.26
C HIS A 89 -0.62 -5.21 -3.34
N CYS A 90 0.19 -6.27 -3.49
CA CYS A 90 0.04 -7.53 -2.77
C CYS A 90 -1.35 -8.20 -2.88
N ASP A 91 -2.04 -7.97 -3.99
CA ASP A 91 -3.35 -8.52 -4.32
C ASP A 91 -3.29 -9.94 -4.91
N GLY A 92 -4.43 -10.62 -4.87
CA GLY A 92 -4.68 -11.89 -5.57
C GLY A 92 -4.25 -13.13 -4.79
N GLY A 93 -3.87 -12.98 -3.52
CA GLY A 93 -3.53 -14.07 -2.61
C GLY A 93 -4.75 -14.76 -2.00
N ASP A 94 -5.88 -14.86 -2.70
CA ASP A 94 -7.14 -15.35 -2.14
C ASP A 94 -7.31 -16.87 -2.30
N PHE A 95 -7.65 -17.55 -1.22
CA PHE A 95 -8.07 -18.95 -1.27
C PHE A 95 -9.11 -19.21 -0.18
N PHE A 96 -10.17 -19.92 -0.53
CA PHE A 96 -11.25 -20.26 0.40
C PHE A 96 -11.56 -21.75 0.31
N ALA A 97 -11.31 -22.49 1.39
CA ALA A 97 -11.37 -23.95 1.40
C ALA A 97 -12.77 -24.60 1.51
N PRO A 98 -13.83 -23.93 1.98
CA PRO A 98 -15.17 -24.50 1.89
C PRO A 98 -15.68 -24.54 0.43
N GLY A 99 -15.51 -25.70 -0.23
CA GLY A 99 -16.10 -25.99 -1.53
C GLY A 99 -15.21 -25.68 -2.74
N ALA A 100 -15.83 -25.63 -3.93
CA ALA A 100 -15.15 -25.30 -5.17
C ALA A 100 -14.84 -23.80 -5.21
N TYR A 101 -13.56 -23.43 -5.15
CA TYR A 101 -13.10 -22.06 -5.24
C TYR A 101 -12.29 -21.85 -6.53
N PRO A 102 -12.49 -20.75 -7.29
CA PRO A 102 -11.85 -20.58 -8.61
C PRO A 102 -10.31 -20.53 -8.59
N GLN A 103 -9.70 -20.20 -7.46
CA GLN A 103 -8.25 -20.15 -7.29
C GLN A 103 -7.77 -21.30 -6.38
N SER A 104 -6.59 -21.84 -6.64
CA SER A 104 -5.99 -22.86 -5.78
C SER A 104 -5.17 -22.23 -4.63
N ALA A 105 -5.00 -22.97 -3.53
CA ALA A 105 -4.12 -22.56 -2.44
C ALA A 105 -2.67 -22.32 -2.91
N ALA A 106 -2.18 -23.16 -3.82
CA ALA A 106 -0.84 -23.05 -4.38
C ALA A 106 -0.66 -21.76 -5.21
N THR A 107 -1.65 -21.41 -6.03
CA THR A 107 -1.66 -20.17 -6.80
C THR A 107 -1.68 -18.94 -5.89
N ALA A 108 -2.54 -18.94 -4.87
CA ALA A 108 -2.61 -17.86 -3.88
C ALA A 108 -1.26 -17.65 -3.17
N GLN A 109 -0.62 -18.74 -2.72
CA GLN A 109 0.71 -18.66 -2.09
C GLN A 109 1.78 -18.14 -3.06
N SER A 110 1.80 -18.61 -4.32
CA SER A 110 2.75 -18.13 -5.33
C SER A 110 2.62 -16.62 -5.59
N ILE A 111 1.39 -16.09 -5.58
CA ILE A 111 1.13 -14.66 -5.75
C ILE A 111 1.65 -13.88 -4.54
N LEU A 112 1.37 -14.33 -3.31
CA LEU A 112 1.89 -13.69 -2.09
C LEU A 112 3.42 -13.76 -2.01
N THR A 113 4.03 -14.88 -2.44
CA THR A 113 5.49 -14.98 -2.58
C THR A 113 6.03 -13.93 -3.55
N SER A 114 5.34 -13.68 -4.67
CA SER A 114 5.75 -12.67 -5.64
C SER A 114 5.71 -11.25 -5.07
N CYS A 115 4.68 -10.93 -4.26
CA CYS A 115 4.62 -9.67 -3.49
C CYS A 115 5.80 -9.52 -2.53
N ARG A 116 6.12 -10.57 -1.74
CA ARG A 116 7.29 -10.53 -0.85
C ARG A 116 8.59 -10.37 -1.61
N THR A 117 8.77 -11.10 -2.71
CA THR A 117 9.94 -10.98 -3.58
C THR A 117 10.05 -9.58 -4.14
N TYR A 118 8.95 -8.96 -4.55
CA TYR A 118 8.91 -7.58 -5.02
C TYR A 118 9.42 -6.58 -3.96
N ILE A 119 8.92 -6.69 -2.71
CA ILE A 119 9.36 -5.85 -1.59
C ILE A 119 10.89 -5.96 -1.39
N TYR A 120 11.42 -7.18 -1.33
CA TYR A 120 12.84 -7.37 -1.03
C TYR A 120 13.77 -7.13 -2.22
N ASN A 121 13.29 -7.30 -3.45
CA ASN A 121 14.02 -6.85 -4.64
C ASN A 121 14.20 -5.34 -4.63
N ASN A 122 13.16 -4.59 -4.26
CA ASN A 122 13.25 -3.14 -4.13
C ASN A 122 14.18 -2.74 -2.97
N ILE A 123 14.10 -3.37 -1.79
CA ILE A 123 15.06 -3.08 -0.70
C ILE A 123 16.51 -3.38 -1.14
N ASN A 124 16.73 -4.46 -1.89
CA ASN A 124 18.07 -4.78 -2.42
C ASN A 124 18.53 -3.75 -3.49
N ALA A 125 17.62 -3.25 -4.33
CA ALA A 125 17.90 -2.17 -5.26
C ALA A 125 18.27 -0.88 -4.50
N ALA A 126 17.53 -0.54 -3.44
CA ALA A 126 17.82 0.60 -2.58
C ALA A 126 19.24 0.50 -1.97
N VAL A 127 19.65 -0.68 -1.51
CA VAL A 127 21.02 -0.91 -1.02
C VAL A 127 22.04 -0.71 -2.15
N THR A 128 21.75 -1.18 -3.36
CA THR A 128 22.64 -1.04 -4.52
C THR A 128 22.79 0.42 -4.93
N ASP A 129 21.68 1.14 -5.06
CA ASP A 129 21.64 2.55 -5.43
C ASP A 129 22.29 3.46 -4.38
N ALA A 130 22.28 3.05 -3.11
CA ALA A 130 22.98 3.77 -2.05
C ALA A 130 24.50 3.86 -2.28
N ALA A 131 25.10 3.02 -3.12
CA ALA A 131 26.50 3.13 -3.53
C ALA A 131 26.85 4.53 -4.07
N GLY A 132 25.89 5.16 -4.77
CA GLY A 132 26.05 6.50 -5.36
C GLY A 132 25.87 7.65 -4.38
N LEU A 133 25.56 7.41 -3.09
CA LEU A 133 25.43 8.47 -2.09
C LEU A 133 26.78 8.91 -1.53
N VAL A 134 27.66 7.94 -1.29
CA VAL A 134 28.93 8.12 -0.59
C VAL A 134 29.96 7.26 -1.30
N LYS A 135 31.07 7.85 -1.73
CA LYS A 135 32.20 7.16 -2.38
C LYS A 135 32.96 6.28 -1.38
N PRO A 136 33.81 5.32 -1.85
CA PRO A 136 34.64 4.51 -0.96
C PRO A 136 35.54 5.31 -0.02
N ASN A 137 35.96 6.51 -0.43
CA ASN A 137 36.76 7.44 0.38
C ASN A 137 35.92 8.33 1.34
N LEU A 138 34.65 7.99 1.56
CA LEU A 138 33.70 8.69 2.44
C LEU A 138 33.28 10.10 1.98
N GLN A 139 33.65 10.52 0.77
CA GLN A 139 33.13 11.76 0.19
C GLN A 139 31.67 11.57 -0.27
N LEU A 140 30.87 12.62 -0.09
CA LEU A 140 29.49 12.67 -0.61
C LEU A 140 29.50 12.71 -2.14
N ASP A 141 28.45 12.18 -2.74
CA ASP A 141 28.25 12.18 -4.19
C ASP A 141 26.80 12.59 -4.53
N SER A 142 26.00 11.69 -5.12
CA SER A 142 24.66 12.01 -5.62
C SER A 142 23.60 12.06 -4.50
N THR A 143 23.70 13.08 -3.66
CA THR A 143 22.91 13.25 -2.43
C THR A 143 21.80 14.30 -2.51
N SER A 144 21.75 15.09 -3.58
CA SER A 144 20.80 16.21 -3.72
C SER A 144 19.38 15.73 -4.04
N ILE A 145 18.40 16.36 -3.39
CA ILE A 145 16.97 16.30 -3.71
C ILE A 145 16.43 17.64 -4.22
N PHE A 146 17.32 18.59 -4.55
CA PHE A 146 16.93 19.89 -5.06
C PHE A 146 16.12 19.75 -6.36
N GLY A 147 15.03 20.50 -6.46
CA GLY A 147 14.05 20.36 -7.55
C GLY A 147 13.09 19.18 -7.42
N GLY A 148 13.17 18.40 -6.32
CA GLY A 148 12.31 17.24 -6.10
C GLY A 148 12.78 16.00 -6.88
N CYS A 149 12.39 14.82 -6.39
CA CYS A 149 12.64 13.55 -7.05
C CYS A 149 11.50 13.22 -8.03
N THR A 150 11.82 12.43 -9.07
CA THR A 150 10.84 11.85 -9.99
C THR A 150 10.84 10.34 -9.76
N PHE A 151 9.66 9.77 -9.54
CA PHE A 151 9.46 8.36 -9.20
C PHE A 151 8.69 7.66 -10.33
N ASN A 152 9.37 7.42 -11.45
CA ASN A 152 8.77 6.88 -12.67
C ASN A 152 9.48 5.61 -13.17
N GLY A 153 10.37 5.03 -12.37
CA GLY A 153 11.18 3.87 -12.70
C GLY A 153 12.49 4.18 -13.41
N VAL A 154 12.73 5.43 -13.82
CA VAL A 154 13.99 5.84 -14.46
C VAL A 154 14.97 6.26 -13.38
N LYS A 155 16.08 5.52 -13.28
CA LYS A 155 17.15 5.81 -12.32
C LYS A 155 17.87 7.11 -12.70
N GLY A 156 18.12 7.94 -11.70
CA GLY A 156 18.87 9.18 -11.80
C GLY A 156 19.71 9.39 -10.55
N ARG A 157 19.40 10.44 -9.78
CA ARG A 157 20.15 10.76 -8.54
C ARG A 157 19.99 9.64 -7.51
N ALA A 158 21.11 9.15 -6.99
CA ALA A 158 21.16 8.03 -6.04
C ALA A 158 20.18 8.17 -4.86
N LYS A 159 20.12 9.34 -4.20
CA LYS A 159 19.15 9.55 -3.10
C LYS A 159 17.70 9.40 -3.53
N CYS A 160 17.33 9.89 -4.72
CA CYS A 160 15.99 9.70 -5.28
C CYS A 160 15.72 8.23 -5.62
N ASN A 161 16.71 7.53 -6.18
CA ASN A 161 16.56 6.12 -6.52
C ASN A 161 16.32 5.26 -5.27
N VAL A 162 17.09 5.50 -4.19
CA VAL A 162 16.87 4.83 -2.90
C VAL A 162 15.48 5.11 -2.35
N PHE A 163 15.00 6.35 -2.46
CA PHE A 163 13.65 6.69 -2.04
C PHE A 163 12.59 6.01 -2.90
N GLU A 164 12.75 5.96 -4.22
CA GLU A 164 11.83 5.24 -5.11
C GLU A 164 11.70 3.79 -4.67
N ASP A 165 12.81 3.08 -4.58
CA ASP A 165 12.85 1.66 -4.23
C ASP A 165 12.22 1.40 -2.85
N MET A 166 12.55 2.21 -1.85
CA MET A 166 11.93 2.08 -0.53
C MET A 166 10.43 2.42 -0.55
N GLY A 167 10.02 3.39 -1.36
CA GLY A 167 8.61 3.71 -1.61
C GLY A 167 7.86 2.52 -2.17
N MET A 168 8.40 1.84 -3.19
CA MET A 168 7.81 0.63 -3.77
C MET A 168 7.66 -0.49 -2.73
N ALA A 169 8.68 -0.68 -1.89
CA ALA A 169 8.66 -1.70 -0.85
C ALA A 169 7.65 -1.39 0.27
N PHE A 170 7.52 -0.12 0.65
CA PHE A 170 6.57 0.34 1.64
C PHE A 170 5.14 0.23 1.14
N HIS A 171 4.88 0.71 -0.07
CA HIS A 171 3.56 0.67 -0.68
C HIS A 171 2.96 -0.74 -0.66
N ALA A 172 3.68 -1.70 -1.23
CA ALA A 172 3.26 -3.10 -1.27
C ALA A 172 3.00 -3.69 0.13
N ALA A 173 3.88 -3.39 1.09
CA ALA A 173 3.70 -3.86 2.46
C ALA A 173 2.49 -3.21 3.15
N GLN A 174 2.21 -1.94 2.87
CA GLN A 174 1.09 -1.20 3.44
C GLN A 174 -0.24 -1.72 2.87
N ASP A 175 -0.30 -1.94 1.55
CA ASP A 175 -1.48 -2.49 0.89
C ASP A 175 -1.82 -3.91 1.35
N PHE A 176 -0.80 -4.72 1.64
CA PHE A 176 -1.06 -6.03 2.26
C PHE A 176 -1.92 -5.91 3.53
N TYR A 177 -1.72 -4.89 4.39
CA TYR A 177 -2.51 -4.76 5.61
C TYR A 177 -3.90 -4.15 5.39
N SER A 178 -4.12 -3.39 4.31
CA SER A 178 -5.43 -2.86 3.95
C SER A 178 -6.30 -3.86 3.18
N HIS A 179 -5.72 -4.77 2.40
CA HIS A 179 -6.46 -5.68 1.50
C HIS A 179 -6.31 -7.16 1.81
N SER A 180 -5.68 -7.50 2.92
CA SER A 180 -5.69 -8.86 3.47
C SER A 180 -6.61 -9.01 4.67
N ASN A 181 -6.84 -10.25 5.07
CA ASN A 181 -7.55 -10.57 6.31
C ASN A 181 -6.66 -10.59 7.57
N TRP A 182 -5.40 -10.12 7.46
CA TRP A 182 -4.38 -10.27 8.51
C TRP A 182 -4.82 -9.73 9.87
N ILE A 183 -5.35 -8.51 9.90
CA ILE A 183 -5.74 -7.80 11.12
C ILE A 183 -7.23 -7.95 11.46
N ASP A 184 -8.01 -8.54 10.55
CA ASP A 184 -9.45 -8.58 10.63
C ASP A 184 -9.93 -9.43 11.81
N THR A 185 -11.01 -9.01 12.47
CA THR A 185 -11.66 -9.80 13.52
C THR A 185 -12.17 -11.14 12.96
N PRO A 186 -12.10 -12.24 13.73
CA PRO A 186 -12.64 -13.53 13.30
C PRO A 186 -14.13 -13.45 12.96
N ARG A 187 -14.61 -14.30 12.06
CA ARG A 187 -16.03 -14.38 11.68
C ARG A 187 -16.61 -15.70 12.15
N ALA A 188 -17.82 -15.67 12.71
CA ALA A 188 -18.51 -16.89 13.12
C ALA A 188 -18.90 -17.77 11.92
N THR A 189 -19.23 -17.14 10.79
CA THR A 189 -19.63 -17.84 9.56
C THR A 189 -18.92 -17.22 8.35
N PRO A 190 -17.67 -17.63 8.07
CA PRO A 190 -16.92 -17.12 6.94
C PRO A 190 -17.56 -17.47 5.59
N SER A 191 -17.51 -16.54 4.64
CA SER A 191 -17.95 -16.75 3.27
C SER A 191 -17.07 -15.98 2.28
N ILE A 192 -17.30 -16.13 0.98
CA ILE A 192 -16.60 -15.35 -0.04
C ILE A 192 -16.89 -13.84 0.10
N ALA A 193 -18.12 -13.48 0.47
CA ALA A 193 -18.51 -12.09 0.69
C ALA A 193 -18.08 -11.55 2.06
N ASN A 194 -17.88 -12.43 3.05
CA ASN A 194 -17.40 -12.07 4.39
C ASN A 194 -16.34 -13.06 4.87
N PRO A 195 -15.12 -13.04 4.30
CA PRO A 195 -14.06 -13.97 4.64
C PRO A 195 -13.60 -13.84 6.09
N GLN A 196 -13.03 -14.94 6.59
CA GLN A 196 -12.45 -15.07 7.92
C GLN A 196 -11.37 -14.01 8.15
N GLY A 197 -11.30 -13.46 9.36
CA GLY A 197 -10.18 -12.64 9.83
C GLY A 197 -9.17 -13.40 10.70
N LEU A 198 -7.90 -13.01 10.68
CA LEU A 198 -6.83 -13.68 11.43
C LEU A 198 -6.50 -13.03 12.77
N ASN A 199 -7.05 -11.84 13.06
CA ASN A 199 -6.90 -11.14 14.33
C ASN A 199 -5.44 -10.90 14.78
N ASN A 200 -4.51 -10.65 13.86
CA ASN A 200 -3.11 -10.34 14.20
C ASN A 200 -2.90 -8.86 14.51
N THR A 201 -2.14 -8.55 15.56
CA THR A 201 -1.84 -7.16 16.02
C THR A 201 -0.41 -6.70 15.69
N ALA A 202 0.40 -7.57 15.08
CA ALA A 202 1.79 -7.32 14.77
C ALA A 202 2.06 -7.52 13.27
N PRO A 203 3.19 -7.01 12.73
CA PRO A 203 3.58 -7.26 11.35
C PRO A 203 3.64 -8.76 11.00
N ALA A 204 3.28 -9.09 9.76
CA ALA A 204 3.22 -10.47 9.31
C ALA A 204 4.63 -11.09 9.22
N PRO A 205 4.94 -12.16 9.99
CA PRO A 205 6.28 -12.75 9.99
C PRO A 205 6.73 -13.23 8.61
N TRP A 206 5.81 -13.76 7.80
CA TRP A 206 6.11 -14.19 6.43
C TRP A 206 6.55 -13.04 5.53
N LEU A 207 6.10 -11.81 5.78
CA LEU A 207 6.45 -10.60 5.02
C LEU A 207 7.75 -9.95 5.51
N SER A 208 8.42 -10.57 6.49
CA SER A 208 9.72 -10.14 7.02
C SER A 208 10.90 -10.63 6.16
N PRO A 209 12.12 -10.11 6.38
CA PRO A 209 13.29 -10.52 5.62
C PRO A 209 13.67 -11.98 5.89
N ALA A 210 13.50 -12.42 7.15
CA ALA A 210 13.66 -13.83 7.53
C ALA A 210 12.62 -14.72 6.83
N GLY A 211 11.45 -14.16 6.53
CA GLY A 211 10.32 -14.88 5.98
C GLY A 211 9.64 -15.73 7.03
N GLY A 212 8.84 -16.68 6.56
CA GLY A 212 8.07 -17.58 7.41
C GLY A 212 7.02 -18.30 6.59
N ALA A 213 6.40 -19.31 7.19
CA ALA A 213 5.26 -19.97 6.57
C ALA A 213 4.09 -18.99 6.46
N PHE A 214 3.32 -19.11 5.38
CA PHE A 214 2.01 -18.47 5.30
C PHE A 214 1.11 -19.05 6.40
N PRO A 215 0.46 -18.22 7.21
CA PRO A 215 -0.49 -18.72 8.19
C PRO A 215 -1.67 -19.38 7.48
N ALA A 216 -2.24 -20.39 8.13
CA ALA A 216 -3.47 -21.01 7.67
C ALA A 216 -4.57 -19.95 7.53
N GLY A 217 -5.26 -19.97 6.39
CA GLY A 217 -6.37 -19.05 6.11
C GLY A 217 -5.94 -17.61 5.82
N LEU A 218 -4.68 -17.33 5.51
CA LEU A 218 -4.28 -16.02 4.97
C LEU A 218 -4.93 -15.79 3.59
N ILE A 219 -5.52 -14.61 3.42
CA ILE A 219 -6.22 -14.20 2.21
C ILE A 219 -5.82 -12.76 1.91
N SER A 220 -5.39 -12.49 0.68
CA SER A 220 -5.31 -11.15 0.09
C SER A 220 -6.24 -11.07 -1.12
N GLY A 221 -7.01 -9.98 -1.23
CA GLY A 221 -8.17 -9.93 -2.13
C GLY A 221 -7.81 -9.94 -3.61
N CYS A 222 -8.68 -10.52 -4.44
CA CYS A 222 -8.52 -10.53 -5.89
C CYS A 222 -8.68 -9.12 -6.48
N TYR A 223 -7.70 -8.71 -7.30
CA TYR A 223 -7.79 -7.58 -8.21
C TYR A 223 -7.24 -7.99 -9.58
N ASP A 224 -8.14 -8.33 -10.50
CA ASP A 224 -7.82 -8.75 -11.89
C ASP A 224 -8.36 -7.76 -12.95
N GLY A 225 -8.93 -6.64 -12.50
CA GLY A 225 -9.49 -5.60 -13.36
C GLY A 225 -10.71 -4.92 -12.77
N PHE A 226 -11.08 -3.77 -13.34
CA PHE A 226 -12.27 -3.01 -12.94
C PHE A 226 -13.40 -3.14 -13.96
N PRO A 227 -14.66 -3.38 -13.54
CA PRO A 227 -15.10 -3.61 -12.16
C PRO A 227 -14.75 -5.03 -11.65
N GLU A 228 -14.34 -5.16 -10.38
CA GLU A 228 -13.94 -6.44 -9.77
C GLU A 228 -15.04 -7.53 -9.84
N SER A 229 -16.32 -7.14 -9.95
CA SER A 229 -17.42 -8.08 -10.15
C SER A 229 -17.31 -8.90 -11.44
N LEU A 230 -16.68 -8.37 -12.49
CA LEU A 230 -16.50 -9.04 -13.77
C LEU A 230 -15.21 -9.87 -13.82
N TYR A 231 -14.13 -9.38 -13.20
CA TYR A 231 -12.79 -10.00 -13.30
C TYR A 231 -12.47 -10.95 -12.15
N CYS A 232 -13.13 -10.79 -10.99
CA CYS A 232 -12.96 -11.63 -9.80
C CYS A 232 -14.23 -12.42 -9.46
N GLY A 233 -14.94 -12.91 -10.48
CA GLY A 233 -16.16 -13.71 -10.31
C GLY A 233 -15.93 -14.94 -9.43
N GLY A 234 -16.75 -15.12 -8.39
CA GLY A 234 -16.64 -16.24 -7.45
C GLY A 234 -15.41 -16.20 -6.53
N ARG A 235 -14.66 -15.10 -6.52
CA ARG A 235 -13.47 -14.90 -5.67
C ARG A 235 -13.73 -13.85 -4.59
N ILE A 236 -12.95 -13.92 -3.51
CA ILE A 236 -12.84 -12.91 -2.47
C ILE A 236 -12.12 -11.72 -3.10
N LYS A 237 -12.86 -10.62 -3.21
CA LYS A 237 -12.44 -9.41 -3.89
C LYS A 237 -11.56 -8.54 -3.01
N HIS A 238 -10.66 -7.79 -3.62
CA HIS A 238 -9.93 -6.70 -2.98
C HIS A 238 -10.91 -5.75 -2.25
N ALA A 239 -12.02 -5.39 -2.91
CA ALA A 239 -13.07 -4.56 -2.31
C ALA A 239 -13.70 -5.14 -1.03
N VAL A 240 -13.79 -6.47 -0.91
CA VAL A 240 -14.36 -7.13 0.27
C VAL A 240 -13.42 -7.06 1.46
N LEU A 241 -12.11 -7.09 1.22
CA LEU A 241 -11.09 -7.01 2.26
C LEU A 241 -10.69 -5.57 2.61
N ASN A 242 -11.18 -4.59 1.87
CA ASN A 242 -10.76 -3.20 1.91
C ASN A 242 -10.92 -2.51 3.29
N LYS A 243 -9.81 -1.91 3.76
CA LYS A 243 -9.72 -1.09 4.97
C LYS A 243 -9.10 0.28 4.70
N ASP A 244 -9.34 0.85 3.53
CA ASP A 244 -8.73 2.11 3.09
C ASP A 244 -9.29 3.31 3.84
N THR A 245 -10.50 3.19 4.36
CA THR A 245 -11.18 4.23 5.16
C THR A 245 -11.98 3.58 6.28
N THR A 246 -12.42 4.37 7.25
CA THR A 246 -13.38 3.92 8.27
C THR A 246 -14.79 3.66 7.69
N GLY A 247 -15.07 4.11 6.47
CA GLY A 247 -16.38 4.01 5.82
C GLY A 247 -16.62 2.73 5.01
N THR A 248 -15.62 1.87 4.86
CA THR A 248 -15.78 0.56 4.22
C THR A 248 -16.41 -0.45 5.19
N GLU A 249 -17.00 -1.52 4.66
CA GLU A 249 -17.62 -2.57 5.49
C GLU A 249 -16.63 -3.20 6.48
N ARG A 250 -15.34 -3.28 6.11
CA ARG A 250 -14.27 -3.74 7.01
C ARG A 250 -13.51 -2.63 7.71
N GLY A 251 -13.80 -1.36 7.41
CA GLY A 251 -13.07 -0.20 7.87
C GLY A 251 -13.09 -0.04 9.39
N LEU A 252 -14.24 -0.15 10.06
CA LEU A 252 -14.29 -0.08 11.53
C LEU A 252 -14.51 -1.46 12.16
N PRO A 253 -13.72 -1.85 13.18
CA PRO A 253 -12.60 -1.13 13.83
C PRO A 253 -11.23 -1.35 13.16
N ALA A 254 -11.19 -2.02 12.01
CA ALA A 254 -9.98 -2.63 11.47
C ALA A 254 -8.98 -1.61 10.86
N TYR A 255 -9.45 -0.45 10.40
CA TYR A 255 -8.70 0.64 9.77
C TYR A 255 -7.53 1.12 10.65
N ASN A 256 -7.81 1.53 11.89
CA ASN A 256 -6.76 2.05 12.78
C ASN A 256 -5.69 0.99 13.04
N ARG A 257 -6.12 -0.27 13.22
CA ARG A 257 -5.21 -1.40 13.41
C ARG A 257 -4.37 -1.68 12.16
N ALA A 258 -4.96 -1.60 10.97
CA ALA A 258 -4.22 -1.74 9.71
C ALA A 258 -3.16 -0.65 9.57
N MET A 259 -3.52 0.62 9.83
CA MET A 259 -2.59 1.76 9.84
C MET A 259 -1.42 1.54 10.82
N ASP A 260 -1.72 1.10 12.05
CA ASP A 260 -0.72 0.89 13.11
C ASP A 260 0.23 -0.26 12.77
N VAL A 261 -0.29 -1.40 12.30
CA VAL A 261 0.54 -2.56 11.91
C VAL A 261 1.38 -2.24 10.68
N ALA A 262 0.82 -1.55 9.69
CA ALA A 262 1.55 -1.12 8.50
C ALA A 262 2.67 -0.14 8.85
N ALA A 263 2.47 0.75 9.84
CA ALA A 263 3.51 1.66 10.32
C ALA A 263 4.65 0.91 11.04
N GLN A 264 4.31 -0.11 11.84
CA GLN A 264 5.29 -0.99 12.47
C GLN A 264 6.13 -1.76 11.44
N ASP A 265 5.50 -2.27 10.39
CA ASP A 265 6.22 -3.00 9.34
C ASP A 265 7.08 -2.06 8.46
N THR A 266 6.59 -0.85 8.18
CA THR A 266 7.37 0.21 7.52
C THR A 266 8.64 0.54 8.32
N ARG A 267 8.51 0.70 9.65
CA ARG A 267 9.65 0.89 10.57
C ARG A 267 10.64 -0.26 10.51
N ALA A 268 10.15 -1.50 10.55
CA ALA A 268 11.00 -2.69 10.50
C ALA A 268 11.77 -2.79 9.18
N LYS A 269 11.12 -2.46 8.05
CA LYS A 269 11.74 -2.46 6.72
C LYS A 269 12.79 -1.35 6.57
N TRP A 270 12.56 -0.17 7.13
CA TRP A 270 13.59 0.89 7.17
C TRP A 270 14.79 0.47 8.03
N ALA A 271 14.57 -0.09 9.23
CA ALA A 271 15.65 -0.61 10.06
C ALA A 271 16.45 -1.73 9.36
N TYR A 272 15.78 -2.55 8.57
CA TYR A 272 16.42 -3.56 7.74
C TYR A 272 17.28 -2.95 6.62
N LEU A 273 16.84 -1.87 5.96
CA LEU A 273 17.68 -1.14 5.02
C LEU A 273 18.97 -0.65 5.71
N GLU A 274 18.87 -0.02 6.87
CA GLU A 274 20.03 0.50 7.60
C GLU A 274 21.04 -0.60 7.93
N SER A 275 20.56 -1.75 8.43
CA SER A 275 21.44 -2.88 8.73
C SER A 275 22.12 -3.44 7.46
N ARG A 276 21.40 -3.47 6.33
CA ARG A 276 21.95 -3.91 5.05
C ARG A 276 22.98 -2.96 4.48
N LEU A 277 22.80 -1.65 4.61
CA LEU A 277 23.80 -0.65 4.19
C LEU A 277 25.12 -0.84 4.94
N VAL A 278 25.05 -1.04 6.26
CA VAL A 278 26.24 -1.33 7.09
C VAL A 278 26.87 -2.66 6.71
N ALA A 279 26.08 -3.72 6.52
CA ALA A 279 26.59 -5.04 6.17
C ALA A 279 27.29 -5.06 4.79
N VAL A 280 26.78 -4.31 3.81
CA VAL A 280 27.31 -4.31 2.44
C VAL A 280 28.48 -3.35 2.26
N TYR A 281 28.42 -2.15 2.83
CA TYR A 281 29.41 -1.09 2.59
C TYR A 281 30.40 -0.88 3.74
N GLY A 282 30.26 -1.64 4.82
CA GLY A 282 31.03 -1.47 6.05
C GLY A 282 30.48 -0.34 6.93
N ALA A 283 30.79 -0.41 8.23
CA ALA A 283 30.21 0.50 9.23
C ALA A 283 30.41 2.00 8.93
N PRO A 284 31.61 2.49 8.54
CA PRO A 284 31.81 3.93 8.30
C PRO A 284 30.99 4.45 7.11
N ARG A 285 31.06 3.76 5.97
CA ARG A 285 30.36 4.19 4.75
C ARG A 285 28.86 3.98 4.86
N GLY A 286 28.42 2.85 5.43
CA GLY A 286 27.01 2.55 5.69
C GLY A 286 26.37 3.58 6.63
N ALA A 287 27.01 3.92 7.76
CA ALA A 287 26.52 4.96 8.67
C ALA A 287 26.38 6.33 7.99
N LYS A 288 27.35 6.70 7.13
CA LYS A 288 27.29 7.95 6.36
C LYS A 288 26.15 7.93 5.33
N MET A 289 25.92 6.83 4.63
CA MET A 289 24.76 6.67 3.74
C MET A 289 23.43 6.83 4.49
N ILE A 290 23.30 6.20 5.66
CA ILE A 290 22.10 6.32 6.52
C ILE A 290 21.87 7.79 6.93
N CYS A 291 22.93 8.50 7.32
CA CYS A 291 22.85 9.93 7.63
C CYS A 291 22.37 10.73 6.41
N VAL A 292 22.97 10.52 5.25
CA VAL A 292 22.62 11.20 3.99
C VAL A 292 21.15 11.02 3.63
N LEU A 293 20.62 9.80 3.76
CA LEU A 293 19.22 9.50 3.44
C LEU A 293 18.25 10.28 4.32
N LYS A 294 18.57 10.47 5.60
CA LYS A 294 17.72 11.15 6.56
C LYS A 294 17.81 12.68 6.50
N ARG A 295 18.92 13.25 6.03
CA ARG A 295 19.17 14.70 6.12
C ARG A 295 18.76 15.46 4.86
N ASP A 296 18.09 16.58 5.03
CA ASP A 296 17.78 17.50 3.93
C ASP A 296 19.05 18.13 3.34
N ASN A 297 19.99 18.49 4.23
CA ASN A 297 21.34 18.91 3.87
C ASN A 297 22.36 17.90 4.42
N PRO A 298 22.96 17.05 3.58
CA PRO A 298 23.85 15.98 4.00
C PRO A 298 25.28 16.46 4.32
N GLY A 299 25.60 17.76 4.18
CA GLY A 299 26.97 18.26 4.41
C GLY A 299 27.51 18.08 5.83
N SER A 300 26.64 17.81 6.82
CA SER A 300 27.01 17.48 8.20
C SER A 300 27.13 15.98 8.47
N CYS A 301 27.05 15.15 7.43
CA CYS A 301 27.41 13.74 7.42
C CYS A 301 28.87 13.60 6.90
#